data_AF-A0A7W1BJ13-F1
#
_entry.id   AF-A0A7W1BJ13-F1
#
_cell.length_a   1.000
_cell.length_b   1.000
_cell.length_c   1.000
_cell.angle_alpha   90.00
_cell.angle_beta   90.00
_cell.angle_gamma   90.00
#
_symmetry.space_group_name_H-M   'P 1'
#
loop_
_entity.id
_entity.type
_entity.pdbx_description
1 polymer ?
#
loop_
_entity_poly.entity_id
_entity_poly.type
_entity_poly.pdbx_seq_one_letter_code
_entity_poly.pdbx_strand_id
1 'polypeptide(L)'
;WDKRRIYFEDVEVRRSRTRGVTCRVTLRKEEDTFIGESEGPETDRSRVELAARATLMAIAQAEEYALTLDGAKLVDAFEREFVFVGVTGRLGRENVMLTGSCEVRDSTETASVLAVLDATNRWIGRMR
;
A
#
# COMPACT_ATOMS: atom_id res chain seq x y z
N TRP A 1 -16.97 1.71 -15.34
CA TRP A 1 -15.95 0.79 -14.82
C TRP A 1 -14.61 1.24 -15.39
N ASP A 2 -13.77 1.85 -14.54
CA ASP A 2 -12.48 2.38 -14.97
C ASP A 2 -11.48 1.21 -15.08
N LYS A 3 -11.22 0.75 -16.30
CA LYS A 3 -10.35 -0.41 -16.58
C LYS A 3 -8.90 -0.20 -16.09
N ARG A 4 -8.51 1.03 -15.75
CA ARG A 4 -7.13 1.40 -15.41
C ARG A 4 -6.82 1.37 -13.92
N ARG A 5 -7.82 1.23 -13.06
CA ARG A 5 -7.56 1.24 -11.61
C ARG A 5 -6.93 -0.07 -11.19
N ILE A 6 -5.95 0.03 -10.31
CA ILE A 6 -5.40 -1.11 -9.59
C ILE A 6 -6.33 -1.38 -8.40
N TYR A 7 -6.75 -2.63 -8.26
CA TYR A 7 -7.66 -3.07 -7.20
C TYR A 7 -6.94 -4.02 -6.25
N PHE A 8 -7.31 -3.94 -4.98
CA PHE A 8 -6.90 -4.89 -3.96
C PHE A 8 -7.57 -6.25 -4.18
N GLU A 9 -6.78 -7.32 -4.21
CA GLU A 9 -7.29 -8.70 -4.27
C GLU A 9 -7.10 -9.41 -2.93
N ASP A 10 -5.86 -9.44 -2.40
CA ASP A 10 -5.58 -10.16 -1.15
C ASP A 10 -4.35 -9.63 -0.41
N VAL A 11 -4.31 -9.85 0.91
CA VAL A 11 -3.15 -9.64 1.77
C VAL A 11 -2.91 -10.85 2.66
N GLU A 12 -1.74 -11.46 2.52
CA GLU A 12 -1.30 -12.59 3.33
C GLU A 12 -0.21 -12.15 4.31
N VAL A 13 -0.40 -12.48 5.59
CA VAL A 13 0.59 -12.20 6.65
C VAL A 13 1.10 -13.52 7.20
N ARG A 14 2.40 -13.79 6.97
CA ARG A 14 3.07 -15.02 7.43
C ARG A 14 4.07 -14.68 8.51
N ARG A 15 4.01 -15.41 9.63
CA ARG A 15 4.93 -15.23 10.77
C ARG A 15 6.03 -16.27 10.72
N SER A 16 7.23 -15.85 11.09
CA SER A 16 8.43 -16.68 11.16
C SER A 16 9.22 -16.34 12.42
N ARG A 17 9.65 -17.38 13.13
CA ARG A 17 10.47 -17.22 14.35
C ARG A 17 11.85 -16.65 14.07
N THR A 18 12.37 -16.80 12.84
CA THR A 18 13.71 -16.36 12.44
C THR A 18 13.70 -15.11 11.57
N ARG A 19 12.58 -14.83 10.89
CA ARG A 19 12.45 -13.74 9.90
C ARG A 19 11.46 -12.64 10.31
N GLY A 20 10.74 -12.80 11.42
CA GLY A 20 9.70 -11.86 11.82
C GLY A 20 8.40 -12.09 11.04
N VAL A 21 7.87 -11.04 10.45
CA VAL A 21 6.63 -11.07 9.66
C VAL A 21 6.94 -10.79 8.20
N THR A 22 6.37 -11.61 7.32
CA THR A 22 6.32 -11.37 5.88
C THR A 22 4.89 -10.99 5.51
N CYS A 23 4.72 -9.85 4.84
CA CYS A 23 3.47 -9.40 4.26
C CYS A 23 3.55 -9.52 2.74
N ARG A 24 2.58 -10.23 2.16
CA ARG A 24 2.44 -10.41 0.71
C ARG A 24 1.12 -9.79 0.27
N VAL A 25 1.16 -8.90 -0.70
CA VAL A 25 -0.01 -8.18 -1.23
C VAL A 25 -0.20 -8.54 -2.69
N THR A 26 -1.44 -8.89 -3.03
CA THR A 26 -1.86 -9.21 -4.38
C THR A 26 -2.80 -8.12 -4.89
N LEU A 27 -2.46 -7.54 -6.03
CA LEU A 27 -3.25 -6.51 -6.71
C LEU A 27 -3.66 -7.00 -8.09
N ARG A 28 -4.81 -6.53 -8.58
CA ARG A 28 -5.30 -6.76 -9.93
C ARG A 28 -5.37 -5.48 -10.74
N LYS A 29 -5.04 -5.57 -12.02
CA LYS A 29 -5.32 -4.56 -13.04
C LYS A 29 -5.73 -5.29 -14.31
N GLU A 30 -6.95 -5.02 -14.79
CA GLU A 30 -7.55 -5.78 -15.89
C GLU A 30 -7.53 -7.31 -15.62
N GLU A 31 -6.89 -8.09 -16.49
CA GLU A 31 -6.75 -9.54 -16.35
C GLU A 31 -5.51 -9.95 -15.55
N ASP A 32 -4.56 -9.03 -15.37
CA ASP A 32 -3.25 -9.29 -14.76
C ASP A 32 -3.26 -9.18 -13.23
N THR A 33 -2.38 -9.97 -12.62
CA THR A 33 -2.15 -10.04 -11.17
C THR A 33 -0.70 -9.65 -10.86
N PHE A 34 -0.52 -8.76 -9.88
CA PHE A 34 0.77 -8.22 -9.46
C PHE A 34 0.96 -8.45 -7.97
N ILE A 35 2.18 -8.83 -7.58
CA ILE A 35 2.42 -9.33 -6.23
C ILE A 35 3.66 -8.69 -5.64
N GLY A 36 3.52 -8.01 -4.52
CA GLY A 36 4.63 -7.46 -3.76
C GLY A 36 4.75 -8.13 -2.40
N GLU A 37 5.98 -8.20 -1.89
CA GLU A 37 6.29 -8.86 -0.62
C GLU A 37 7.29 -8.05 0.19
N SER A 38 7.04 -7.89 1.48
CA SER A 38 7.92 -7.17 2.41
C SER A 38 8.08 -7.96 3.71
N GLU A 39 9.29 -7.98 4.27
CA GLU A 39 9.63 -8.68 5.51
C GLU A 39 10.19 -7.72 6.56
N GLY A 40 9.88 -7.95 7.84
CA GLY A 40 10.38 -7.14 8.94
C GLY A 40 9.96 -7.62 10.33
N PRO A 41 10.27 -6.88 11.40
CA PRO A 41 9.95 -7.28 12.77
C PRO A 41 8.43 -7.36 13.03
N GLU A 42 8.00 -8.18 13.99
CA GLU A 42 6.59 -8.30 14.38
C GLU A 42 6.19 -7.21 15.39
N THR A 43 5.76 -6.06 14.90
CA THR A 43 5.08 -5.02 15.70
C THR A 43 3.91 -4.44 14.90
N ASP A 44 2.92 -3.84 15.55
CA ASP A 44 1.77 -3.25 14.84
C ASP A 44 2.19 -2.17 13.85
N ARG A 45 3.09 -1.27 14.29
CA ARG A 45 3.72 -0.28 13.40
C ARG A 45 4.40 -0.92 12.20
N SER A 46 5.16 -2.00 12.44
CA SER A 46 5.85 -2.71 11.37
C SER A 46 4.85 -3.35 10.40
N ARG A 47 3.78 -3.99 10.86
CA ARG A 47 2.77 -4.62 9.99
C ARG A 47 2.13 -3.63 9.02
N VAL A 48 1.78 -2.45 9.52
CA VAL A 48 1.22 -1.36 8.69
C VAL A 48 2.21 -0.91 7.63
N GLU A 49 3.49 -0.67 8.00
CA GLU A 49 4.53 -0.29 7.05
C GLU A 49 4.89 -1.42 6.05
N LEU A 50 4.90 -2.69 6.49
CA LEU A 50 5.18 -3.86 5.65
C LEU A 50 4.10 -4.05 4.58
N ALA A 51 2.82 -3.95 4.96
CA ALA A 51 1.71 -4.00 4.01
C ALA A 51 1.78 -2.85 2.99
N ALA A 52 2.08 -1.62 3.43
CA ALA A 52 2.24 -0.49 2.54
C ALA A 52 3.39 -0.69 1.54
N ARG A 53 4.53 -1.21 2.02
CA ARG A 53 5.71 -1.47 1.18
C ARG A 53 5.45 -2.59 0.17
N ALA A 54 4.84 -3.69 0.60
CA ALA A 54 4.42 -4.78 -0.29
C ALA A 54 3.44 -4.26 -1.36
N THR A 55 2.51 -3.39 -1.00
CA THR A 55 1.57 -2.76 -1.96
C THR A 55 2.31 -1.94 -3.02
N LEU A 56 3.27 -1.10 -2.62
CA LEU A 56 4.05 -0.30 -3.58
C LEU A 56 4.93 -1.17 -4.49
N MET A 57 5.47 -2.28 -3.98
CA MET A 57 6.19 -3.25 -4.81
C MET A 57 5.29 -3.95 -5.83
N ALA A 58 4.02 -4.21 -5.50
CA ALA A 58 3.03 -4.71 -6.46
C ALA A 58 2.69 -3.63 -7.51
N ILE A 59 2.46 -2.37 -7.09
CA ILE A 59 2.17 -1.27 -8.01
C ILE A 59 3.33 -1.02 -8.98
N ALA A 60 4.58 -1.09 -8.51
CA ALA A 60 5.77 -0.90 -9.35
C ALA A 60 5.93 -1.97 -10.45
N GLN A 61 5.23 -3.10 -10.36
CA GLN A 61 5.16 -4.09 -11.44
C GLN A 61 4.03 -3.78 -12.43
N ALA A 62 2.99 -3.08 -12.00
CA ALA A 62 1.82 -2.73 -12.81
C ALA A 62 1.94 -1.37 -13.54
N GLU A 63 2.88 -0.53 -13.09
CA GLU A 63 3.08 0.85 -13.56
C GLU A 63 4.58 1.18 -13.69
N GLU A 64 4.93 2.07 -14.61
CA GLU A 64 6.31 2.52 -14.83
C GLU A 64 6.76 3.66 -13.88
N TYR A 65 5.86 4.14 -13.01
CA TYR A 65 6.14 5.27 -12.12
C TYR A 65 6.92 4.85 -10.88
N ALA A 66 7.96 5.61 -10.54
CA ALA A 66 8.70 5.41 -9.31
C ALA A 66 7.91 5.97 -8.12
N LEU A 67 7.54 5.09 -7.20
CA LEU A 67 6.85 5.40 -5.94
C LEU A 67 7.72 4.98 -4.76
N THR A 68 7.81 5.82 -3.74
CA THR A 68 8.57 5.56 -2.50
C THR A 68 7.68 5.73 -1.29
N LEU A 69 7.74 4.80 -0.34
CA LEU A 69 7.03 4.93 0.93
C LEU A 69 7.77 5.94 1.83
N ASP A 70 7.08 7.01 2.21
CA ASP A 70 7.60 7.94 3.22
C ASP A 70 7.23 7.49 4.63
N GLY A 71 6.06 6.86 4.79
CA GLY A 71 5.65 6.23 6.04
C GLY A 71 4.20 5.77 6.03
N ALA A 72 3.87 4.93 6.99
CA ALA A 72 2.51 4.47 7.27
C ALA A 72 2.29 4.45 8.79
N LYS A 73 1.15 4.95 9.26
CA LYS A 73 0.86 5.02 10.71
C LYS A 73 -0.62 4.82 11.02
N LEU A 74 -0.89 4.25 12.20
CA LEU A 74 -2.22 4.26 12.80
C LEU A 74 -2.50 5.63 13.43
N VAL A 75 -3.74 6.07 13.30
CA VAL A 75 -4.26 7.32 13.84
C VAL A 75 -5.63 7.05 14.45
N ASP A 76 -5.76 7.31 15.75
CA ASP A 76 -7.05 7.30 16.44
C ASP A 76 -7.80 8.60 16.17
N ALA A 77 -9.02 8.50 15.65
CA ALA A 77 -9.89 9.64 15.43
C ALA A 77 -11.36 9.23 15.49
N PHE A 78 -12.21 10.02 16.15
CA PHE A 78 -13.65 9.77 16.22
C PHE A 78 -14.02 8.36 16.72
N GLU A 79 -13.29 7.85 17.71
CA GLU A 79 -13.46 6.49 18.27
C GLU A 79 -13.25 5.36 17.23
N ARG A 80 -12.49 5.65 16.17
CA ARG A 80 -12.10 4.72 15.12
C ARG A 80 -10.60 4.79 14.88
N GLU A 81 -10.05 3.70 14.39
CA GLU A 81 -8.67 3.62 13.93
C GLU A 81 -8.59 3.82 12.42
N PHE A 82 -7.59 4.59 11.97
CA PHE A 82 -7.29 4.83 10.58
C PHE A 82 -5.83 4.55 10.28
N VAL A 83 -5.54 3.96 9.12
CA VAL A 83 -4.20 3.98 8.56
C VAL A 83 -4.04 5.21 7.69
N PHE A 84 -2.98 5.98 7.91
CA PHE A 84 -2.53 7.07 7.06
C PHE A 84 -1.20 6.72 6.42
N VAL A 85 -1.06 6.97 5.12
CA VAL A 85 0.17 6.74 4.37
C VAL A 85 0.65 8.00 3.66
N GLY A 86 1.96 8.17 3.60
CA GLY A 86 2.65 9.13 2.74
C GLY A 86 3.48 8.39 1.69
N VAL A 87 3.31 8.76 0.43
CA VAL A 87 4.01 8.18 -0.71
C VAL A 87 4.57 9.30 -1.58
N THR A 88 5.87 9.29 -1.82
CA THR A 88 6.49 10.19 -2.79
C THR A 88 6.46 9.52 -4.16
N GLY A 89 5.75 10.15 -5.11
CA GLY A 89 5.79 9.80 -6.53
C GLY A 89 6.75 10.70 -7.29
N ARG A 90 7.53 10.13 -8.21
CA ARG A 90 8.44 10.90 -9.07
C ARG A 90 7.91 10.98 -10.51
N LEU A 91 7.72 12.21 -10.99
CA LEU A 91 7.34 12.52 -12.37
C LEU A 91 8.47 13.30 -13.04
N GLY A 92 9.22 12.62 -13.92
CA GLY A 92 10.42 13.22 -14.51
C GLY A 92 11.45 13.59 -13.44
N ARG A 93 11.56 14.90 -13.15
CA ARG A 93 12.48 15.47 -12.13
C ARG A 93 11.77 16.00 -10.88
N GLU A 94 10.43 16.06 -10.87
CA GLU A 94 9.67 16.56 -9.73
C GLU A 94 9.22 15.41 -8.83
N ASN A 95 9.23 15.68 -7.52
CA ASN A 95 8.67 14.80 -6.50
C ASN A 95 7.33 15.37 -6.04
N VAL A 96 6.31 14.52 -5.98
CA VAL A 96 4.98 14.86 -5.49
C VAL A 96 4.66 14.00 -4.27
N MET A 97 4.32 14.63 -3.16
CA MET A 97 3.80 13.94 -1.97
C MET A 97 2.34 13.56 -2.21
N LEU A 98 2.07 12.26 -2.13
CA LEU A 98 0.74 11.67 -2.18
C LEU A 98 0.37 11.19 -0.79
N THR A 99 -0.88 11.44 -0.38
CA THR A 99 -1.40 10.96 0.89
C THR A 99 -2.65 10.14 0.65
N GLY A 100 -2.83 9.13 1.48
CA GLY A 100 -4.03 8.30 1.46
C GLY A 100 -4.36 7.81 2.86
N SER A 101 -5.62 7.45 3.03
CA SER A 101 -6.13 6.98 4.32
C SER A 101 -7.18 5.91 4.15
N CYS A 102 -7.27 5.00 5.12
CA CYS A 102 -8.34 4.02 5.19
C CYS A 102 -8.71 3.74 6.65
N GLU A 103 -10.00 3.64 6.93
CA GLU A 103 -10.52 3.16 8.22
C GLU A 103 -10.14 1.69 8.41
N VAL A 104 -9.66 1.33 9.60
CA VAL A 104 -9.42 -0.06 9.97
C VAL A 104 -10.77 -0.73 10.26
N ARG A 105 -11.15 -1.69 9.43
CA ARG A 105 -12.39 -2.49 9.60
C ARG A 105 -12.08 -3.96 9.85
N ASP A 106 -11.37 -4.58 8.92
CA ASP A 106 -11.05 -6.01 9.00
C ASP A 106 -9.68 -6.24 9.65
N SER A 107 -8.65 -5.55 9.14
CA SER A 107 -7.29 -5.62 9.66
C SER A 107 -6.49 -4.36 9.33
N THR A 108 -5.42 -4.12 10.09
CA THR A 108 -4.50 -3.00 9.87
C THR A 108 -3.75 -3.12 8.54
N GLU A 109 -3.49 -4.36 8.11
CA GLU A 109 -2.79 -4.70 6.88
C GLU A 109 -3.68 -4.38 5.67
N THR A 110 -4.94 -4.83 5.67
CA THR A 110 -5.92 -4.48 4.63
C THR A 110 -6.12 -2.98 4.53
N ALA A 111 -6.30 -2.29 5.66
CA ALA A 111 -6.44 -0.83 5.68
C ALA A 111 -5.19 -0.12 5.13
N SER A 112 -4.00 -0.64 5.41
CA SER A 112 -2.74 -0.11 4.86
C SER A 112 -2.66 -0.25 3.34
N VAL A 113 -3.01 -1.41 2.79
CA VAL A 113 -3.07 -1.60 1.32
C VAL A 113 -4.03 -0.60 0.69
N LEU A 114 -5.24 -0.48 1.24
CA LEU A 114 -6.27 0.42 0.73
C LEU A 114 -5.88 1.90 0.85
N ALA A 115 -5.18 2.28 1.92
CA ALA A 115 -4.66 3.63 2.09
C ALA A 115 -3.60 3.97 1.03
N VAL A 116 -2.72 3.02 0.68
CA VAL A 116 -1.77 3.19 -0.45
C VAL A 116 -2.52 3.37 -1.76
N LEU A 117 -3.53 2.55 -2.04
CA LEU A 117 -4.34 2.68 -3.25
C LEU A 117 -5.12 4.00 -3.31
N ASP A 118 -5.62 4.53 -2.18
CA ASP A 118 -6.24 5.86 -2.11
C ASP A 118 -5.23 6.98 -2.46
N ALA A 119 -3.98 6.84 -2.03
CA ALA A 119 -2.91 7.77 -2.35
C ALA A 119 -2.56 7.74 -3.85
N THR A 120 -2.41 6.55 -4.42
CA THR A 120 -1.80 6.36 -5.75
C THR A 120 -2.82 6.37 -6.90
N ASN A 121 -3.99 5.75 -6.76
CA ASN A 121 -4.97 5.64 -7.87
C ASN A 121 -5.48 7.01 -8.35
N ARG A 122 -5.62 7.98 -7.45
CA ARG A 122 -6.00 9.37 -7.80
C ARG A 122 -4.94 10.06 -8.65
N TRP A 123 -3.68 9.69 -8.48
CA TRP A 123 -2.55 10.30 -9.16
C TRP A 123 -2.28 9.59 -10.50
N ILE A 124 -2.22 8.26 -10.50
CA ILE A 124 -2.07 7.44 -11.71
C ILE A 124 -3.16 7.76 -12.73
N GLY A 125 -4.41 7.92 -12.29
CA GLY A 125 -5.51 8.32 -13.18
C GLY A 125 -5.36 9.70 -13.84
N ARG A 126 -4.48 10.58 -13.32
CA ARG A 126 -4.21 11.92 -13.87
C ARG A 126 -3.03 11.96 -14.84
N MET A 127 -2.15 10.96 -14.84
CA MET A 127 -0.89 10.95 -15.61
C MET A 127 -1.05 10.42 -17.04
N ARG A 128 -1.74 11.21 -17.87
CA ARG A 128 -1.91 10.88 -19.30
C ARG A 128 -0.61 10.76 -20.07
#